data_AF-A0A921HS77-F1
#
_entry.id   AF-A0A921HS77-F1
#
_cell.length_a   1.000
_cell.length_b   1.000
_cell.length_c   1.000
_cell.angle_alpha   90.00
_cell.angle_beta   90.00
_cell.angle_gamma   90.00
#
_symmetry.space_group_name_H-M   'P 1'
#
loop_
_entity.id
_entity.type
_entity.pdbx_description
1 polymer ?
#
loop_
_entity_poly.entity_id
_entity_poly.type
_entity_poly.pdbx_seq_one_letter_code
_entity_poly.pdbx_strand_id
1 'polypeptide(L)' 'MSYPQLDLANASGSVATINTNHGAIKIQLFDELVPKTVKNFIELAKKGY' A
#
# COMPACT_ATOMS: atom_id res chain seq x y z
N MET A 1 -14.52 1.92 -15.83
CA MET A 1 -13.83 1.83 -14.53
C MET A 1 -12.44 1.27 -14.77
N SER A 2 -11.39 1.94 -14.29
CA SER A 2 -10.02 1.40 -14.34
C SER A 2 -9.72 0.67 -13.03
N TYR A 3 -9.09 -0.51 -13.11
CA TYR A 3 -8.76 -1.36 -11.97
C TYR A 3 -7.23 -1.45 -11.82
N PRO A 4 -6.59 -0.45 -11.19
CA PRO A 4 -5.12 -0.38 -11.13
C PRO A 4 -4.50 -1.57 -10.38
N GLN A 5 -5.26 -2.30 -9.57
CA GLN A 5 -4.79 -3.51 -8.90
C GLN A 5 -4.53 -4.69 -9.85
N LEU A 6 -5.06 -4.67 -11.07
CA LEU A 6 -4.83 -5.72 -12.07
C LEU A 6 -3.53 -5.52 -12.86
N ASP A 7 -2.95 -4.32 -12.82
CA ASP A 7 -1.70 -3.98 -13.50
C ASP A 7 -0.74 -3.26 -12.53
N LEU A 8 -0.15 -4.07 -11.64
CA LEU A 8 0.82 -3.58 -10.66
C LEU A 8 2.12 -3.05 -11.29
N ALA A 9 2.46 -3.45 -12.52
CA ALA A 9 3.68 -3.00 -13.18
C ALA A 9 3.63 -1.51 -13.53
N ASN A 10 2.42 -1.01 -13.83
CA ASN A 10 2.17 0.39 -14.16
C ASN A 10 1.40 1.14 -13.04
N ALA A 11 1.19 0.49 -11.89
CA ALA A 11 0.51 1.11 -10.77
C ALA A 11 1.41 2.15 -10.07
N SER A 12 0.85 3.33 -9.82
CA SER A 12 1.52 4.42 -9.09
C SER A 12 1.07 4.48 -7.63
N GLY A 13 1.97 4.96 -6.77
CA GLY A 13 1.70 5.21 -5.35
C GLY A 13 2.74 4.57 -4.43
N SER A 14 2.52 4.68 -3.13
CA SER A 14 3.45 4.18 -2.12
C SER A 14 3.47 2.64 -2.08
N VAL A 15 4.65 2.05 -1.87
CA VAL A 15 4.79 0.59 -1.65
C VAL A 15 5.17 0.33 -0.19
N ALA A 16 4.42 -0.51 0.48
CA ALA A 16 4.71 -0.98 1.83
C ALA A 16 5.20 -2.43 1.79
N THR A 17 6.17 -2.77 2.65
CA THR A 17 6.57 -4.16 2.89
C THR A 17 6.23 -4.53 4.32
N ILE A 18 5.36 -5.53 4.50
CA ILE A 18 4.99 -6.08 5.80
C ILE A 18 5.80 -7.36 6.01
N ASN A 19 6.64 -7.37 7.04
CA ASN A 19 7.39 -8.56 7.43
C ASN A 19 6.56 -9.37 8.42
N THR A 20 6.22 -10.60 8.06
CA THR A 20 5.54 -11.55 8.94
C THR A 20 6.49 -12.70 9.30
N ASN A 21 6.11 -13.52 10.28
CA ASN A 21 6.80 -14.77 10.58
C ASN A 21 6.69 -15.82 9.45
N HIS A 22 5.86 -15.58 8.43
CA HIS A 22 5.71 -16.40 7.23
C HIS A 22 6.38 -15.78 5.98
N GLY A 23 7.12 -14.69 6.14
CA GLY A 23 7.82 -14.00 5.06
C GLY A 23 7.31 -12.58 4.82
N ALA A 24 7.89 -11.92 3.82
CA ALA A 24 7.58 -10.54 3.47
C ALA A 24 6.43 -10.45 2.46
N ILE A 25 5.48 -9.57 2.73
CA ILE A 25 4.37 -9.23 1.85
C ILE A 25 4.60 -7.81 1.32
N LYS A 26 4.63 -7.65 0.00
CA LYS A 26 4.68 -6.31 -0.64
C LYS A 26 3.28 -5.89 -1.05
N ILE A 27 2.93 -4.65 -0.72
CA ILE A 27 1.59 -4.09 -0.96
C ILE A 27 1.75 -2.75 -1.68
N GLN A 28 1.05 -2.59 -2.80
CA GLN A 28 0.90 -1.32 -3.51
C GLN A 28 -0.28 -0.53 -2.91
N LEU A 29 -0.01 0.71 -2.49
CA LEU A 29 -1.01 1.66 -2.02
C LEU A 29 -1.36 2.61 -3.16
N PHE A 30 -2.64 2.99 -3.24
CA PHE A 30 -3.16 3.87 -4.28
C PHE A 30 -3.43 5.26 -3.70
N ASP A 31 -2.35 6.00 -3.48
CA ASP A 31 -2.32 7.29 -2.78
C ASP A 31 -3.33 8.29 -3.37
N GLU A 32 -3.49 8.32 -4.69
CA GLU A 32 -4.41 9.23 -5.37
C GLU A 32 -5.87 8.77 -5.31
N LEU A 33 -6.12 7.45 -5.33
CA LEU A 33 -7.46 6.90 -5.35
C LEU A 33 -8.13 6.97 -3.97
N VAL A 34 -7.36 6.70 -2.91
CA VAL A 34 -7.84 6.63 -1.52
C VAL A 34 -6.88 7.33 -0.55
N PRO A 35 -6.65 8.65 -0.71
CA PRO A 35 -5.59 9.38 -0.01
C PRO A 35 -5.72 9.36 1.51
N LYS A 36 -6.94 9.47 2.04
CA LYS A 36 -7.17 9.47 3.49
C LYS A 36 -6.84 8.12 4.13
N THR A 37 -7.26 7.03 3.48
CA THR A 37 -7.03 5.67 3.96
C THR A 37 -5.55 5.32 3.90
N VAL A 38 -4.89 5.64 2.78
CA VAL A 38 -3.46 5.39 2.60
C VAL A 38 -2.64 6.17 3.61
N LYS A 39 -2.95 7.46 3.82
CA LYS A 39 -2.28 8.29 4.82
C LYS A 39 -2.43 7.69 6.22
N ASN A 40 -3.63 7.31 6.63
CA ASN A 40 -3.87 6.71 7.95
C ASN A 40 -3.09 5.39 8.12
N PHE A 41 -3.08 4.52 7.10
CA PHE A 41 -2.31 3.28 7.11
C PHE A 41 -0.80 3.55 7.30
N ILE A 42 -0.22 4.47 6.51
CA ILE A 42 1.20 4.81 6.60
C ILE A 42 1.56 5.42 7.96
N GLU A 43 0.71 6.31 8.49
CA GLU A 43 0.94 6.94 9.80
C GLU A 43 0.92 5.92 10.94
N LEU A 44 -0.03 4.99 10.93
CA LEU A 44 -0.10 3.91 11.93
C LEU A 44 1.09 2.96 11.81
N ALA A 45 1.44 2.55 10.58
CA ALA A 45 2.59 1.69 10.33
C ALA A 45 3.92 2.31 10.80
N LYS A 46 4.12 3.61 10.55
CA LYS A 46 5.33 4.34 11.02
C LYS A 46 5.41 4.45 12.54
N LYS A 47 4.27 4.40 13.24
CA LYS A 47 4.21 4.39 14.71
C LYS A 47 4.44 2.98 15.30
N GLY A 48 4.51 1.94 14.46
CA GLY A 48 4.63 0.56 14.91
C GLY A 48 3.36 0.01 15.56
N TYR A 49 2.19 0.54 15.19
CA TYR A 49 0.88 -0.01 15.55
C TYR A 49 0.64 -1.34 14.82
#